data_AF-A0A2A3L2R2-F1
#
_entry.id   AF-A0A2A3L2R2-F1
#
_cell.length_a   1.000
_cell.length_b   1.000
_cell.length_c   1.000
_cell.angle_alpha   90.00
_cell.angle_beta   90.00
_cell.angle_gamma   90.00
#
_symmetry.space_group_name_H-M   'P 1'
#
loop_
_entity.id
_entity.type
_entity.pdbx_description
1 polymer ?
#
loop_
_entity_poly.entity_id
_entity_poly.type
_entity_poly.pdbx_seq_one_letter_code
_entity_poly.pdbx_strand_id
1 'polypeptide(L)' 'VEVTVAEMDVRGAAVLVRGAQQPDGAPGLAAEITVDAASELRLTPGDRVWFSVKAHEVVLYPATAAAER' A
#
# COMPACT_ATOMS: atom_id res chain seq x y z
N VAL A 1 0.09 9.76 -0.97
CA VAL A 1 1.37 9.24 -0.42
C VAL A 1 2.16 8.62 -1.55
N GLU A 2 3.41 9.02 -1.78
CA GLU A 2 4.26 8.37 -2.78
C GLU A 2 4.68 6.99 -2.26
N VAL A 3 4.55 5.96 -3.08
CA VAL A 3 4.85 4.57 -2.74
C VAL A 3 5.56 3.93 -3.93
N THR A 4 6.62 3.18 -3.67
CA THR A 4 7.20 2.24 -4.64
C THR A 4 6.50 0.90 -4.48
N VAL A 5 5.94 0.37 -5.58
CA VAL A 5 5.30 -0.95 -5.58
C VAL A 5 6.36 -2.02 -5.33
N ALA A 6 6.22 -2.77 -4.24
CA ALA A 6 7.10 -3.88 -3.91
C ALA A 6 6.56 -5.21 -4.44
N GLU A 7 5.25 -5.43 -4.29
CA GLU A 7 4.60 -6.67 -4.73
C GLU A 7 3.16 -6.42 -5.19
N MET A 8 2.68 -7.32 -6.05
CA MET A 8 1.31 -7.34 -6.55
C MET A 8 0.78 -8.78 -6.48
N ASP A 9 -0.41 -8.95 -5.91
CA ASP A 9 -1.07 -10.26 -5.74
C ASP A 9 -2.49 -10.20 -6.31
N VAL A 10 -2.84 -11.11 -7.22
CA VAL A 10 -4.15 -11.14 -7.87
C VAL A 10 -5.11 -12.02 -7.08
N ARG A 11 -6.20 -11.44 -6.61
CA ARG A 11 -7.22 -12.06 -5.77
C ARG A 11 -8.59 -12.00 -6.46
N GLY A 12 -8.82 -12.93 -7.39
CA GLY A 12 -10.03 -12.94 -8.21
C GLY A 12 -10.12 -11.71 -9.10
N ALA A 13 -11.09 -10.84 -8.86
CA ALA A 13 -11.29 -9.59 -9.63
C ALA A 13 -10.45 -8.39 -9.11
N ALA A 14 -9.76 -8.58 -7.98
CA ALA A 14 -8.96 -7.55 -7.35
C ALA A 14 -7.46 -7.84 -7.47
N VAL A 15 -6.65 -6.79 -7.39
CA VAL A 15 -5.19 -6.83 -7.29
C VAL A 15 -4.81 -6.10 -6.01
N LEU A 16 -4.15 -6.82 -5.11
CA LEU A 16 -3.55 -6.24 -3.92
C LEU A 16 -2.16 -5.72 -4.28
N VAL A 17 -1.99 -4.41 -4.24
CA VAL A 17 -0.72 -3.72 -4.47
C VAL A 17 -0.14 -3.33 -3.11
N ARG A 18 1.12 -3.68 -2.87
CA ARG A 18 1.79 -3.37 -1.60
C ARG A 18 3.09 -2.62 -1.84
N GLY A 19 3.31 -1.61 -1.00
CA GLY A 19 4.57 -0.89 -0.92
C GLY A 19 5.64 -1.65 -0.16
N ALA A 20 6.87 -1.15 -0.24
CA ALA A 20 7.99 -1.68 0.55
C ALA A 20 7.74 -1.55 2.06
N GLN A 21 8.38 -2.44 2.83
CA GLN A 21 8.37 -2.37 4.29
C GLN A 21 8.87 -0.99 4.77
N GLN A 22 8.22 -0.46 5.80
CA GLN A 22 8.55 0.83 6.36
C GLN A 22 9.86 0.76 7.16
N PRO A 23 10.58 1.89 7.33
CA PRO A 23 11.86 1.92 8.05
C PRO A 23 11.79 1.42 9.50
N ASP A 24 10.63 1.50 10.13
CA ASP A 24 10.36 1.04 11.50
C ASP A 24 10.02 -0.47 11.58
N GLY A 25 10.08 -1.17 10.45
CA GLY A 25 9.72 -2.58 10.37
C GLY A 25 8.23 -2.84 10.14
N ALA A 26 7.39 -1.79 10.12
CA ALA A 26 5.97 -1.95 9.84
C ALA A 26 5.73 -2.36 8.38
N PRO A 27 4.64 -3.08 8.08
CA PRO A 27 4.26 -3.38 6.71
C PRO A 27 4.09 -2.12 5.86
N GLY A 28 4.42 -2.21 4.58
CA GLY A 28 4.16 -1.14 3.61
C GLY A 28 2.66 -0.87 3.43
N LEU A 29 2.34 0.33 2.93
CA LEU A 29 0.95 0.66 2.56
C LEU A 29 0.44 -0.31 1.51
N ALA A 30 -0.83 -0.70 1.64
CA ALA A 30 -1.49 -1.58 0.70
C ALA A 30 -2.74 -0.92 0.12
N ALA A 31 -2.99 -1.15 -1.16
CA ALA A 31 -4.19 -0.73 -1.84
C ALA A 31 -4.75 -1.91 -2.64
N GLU A 32 -6.06 -2.08 -2.58
CA GLU A 32 -6.77 -3.03 -3.44
C GLU A 32 -7.38 -2.26 -4.60
N ILE A 33 -7.06 -2.70 -5.83
CA ILE A 33 -7.56 -2.11 -7.06
C ILE A 33 -8.15 -3.19 -7.95
N THR A 34 -8.93 -2.81 -8.96
CA THR A 34 -9.40 -3.76 -9.97
C THR A 34 -8.26 -4.20 -10.90
N VAL A 35 -8.37 -5.40 -11.48
CA VAL A 35 -7.46 -5.88 -12.54
C VAL A 35 -7.40 -4.91 -13.73
N ASP A 36 -8.53 -4.28 -14.09
CA ASP A 36 -8.61 -3.33 -15.20
C ASP A 36 -7.76 -2.08 -14.93
N ALA A 37 -7.96 -1.42 -13.78
CA ALA A 37 -7.12 -0.30 -13.35
C ALA A 37 -5.63 -0.65 -13.27
N ALA A 38 -5.27 -1.84 -12.76
CA ALA A 38 -3.88 -2.28 -12.73
C ALA A 38 -3.28 -2.40 -14.15
N SER A 39 -4.08 -2.89 -15.09
CA SER A 39 -3.71 -3.06 -16.49
C SER A 39 -3.62 -1.72 -17.23
N GLU A 40 -4.58 -0.82 -17.02
CA GLU A 40 -4.60 0.52 -17.59
C GLU A 40 -3.35 1.33 -17.21
N LEU A 41 -2.98 1.24 -15.92
CA LEU A 41 -1.77 1.86 -15.38
C LEU A 41 -0.49 1.11 -15.78
N ARG A 42 -0.60 -0.10 -16.34
CA ARG A 42 0.51 -1.02 -16.65
C ARG A 42 1.43 -1.23 -15.44
N LEU A 43 0.84 -1.43 -14.27
CA LEU A 43 1.58 -1.51 -13.01
C LEU A 43 2.47 -2.74 -12.96
N THR A 44 3.69 -2.52 -12.48
CA THR A 44 4.70 -3.54 -12.21
C THR A 44 5.43 -3.25 -10.89
N PRO A 45 5.97 -4.27 -10.22
CA PRO A 45 6.89 -4.06 -9.11
C PRO A 45 8.06 -3.16 -9.51
N GLY A 46 8.37 -2.17 -8.67
CA GLY A 46 9.36 -1.12 -8.92
C GLY A 46 8.77 0.22 -9.35
N ASP A 47 7.50 0.25 -9.81
CA ASP A 47 6.85 1.49 -10.21
C ASP A 47 6.60 2.42 -9.02
N ARG A 48 6.72 3.73 -9.27
CA ARG A 48 6.37 4.78 -8.30
C ARG A 48 4.94 5.25 -8.56
N VAL A 49 4.12 5.19 -7.52
CA VAL A 49 2.70 5.50 -7.58
C VAL A 49 2.28 6.40 -6.42
N TRP A 50 1.15 7.07 -6.60
CA TRP A 50 0.52 7.85 -5.55
C TRP A 50 -0.69 7.12 -4.98
N PHE A 51 -0.59 6.73 -3.72
CA PHE A 51 -1.74 6.21 -2.98
C PHE A 51 -2.57 7.38 -2.49
N SER A 52 -3.84 7.43 -2.92
CA SER A 52 -4.84 8.31 -2.34
C SER A 52 -5.50 7.60 -1.17
N VAL A 53 -5.63 8.29 -0.04
CA VAL A 53 -6.25 7.76 1.17
C VAL A 53 -7.49 8.61 1.47
N LYS A 54 -8.66 7.97 1.56
CA LYS A 54 -9.90 8.66 1.91
C LYS A 54 -9.89 8.98 3.40
N ALA A 55 -9.65 10.25 3.75
CA ALA A 55 -9.53 10.67 5.14
C ALA A 55 -10.73 10.27 6.03
N HIS A 56 -11.95 10.29 5.47
CA HIS A 56 -13.18 9.91 6.19
C HIS A 56 -13.26 8.42 6.56
N GLU A 57 -12.40 7.57 5.99
CA GLU A 57 -12.33 6.12 6.26
C GLU A 57 -11.07 5.74 7.07
N VAL A 58 -10.31 6.73 7.55
CA VAL A 58 -9.10 6.51 8.36
C VAL A 58 -9.40 6.73 9.84
N VAL A 59 -9.06 5.73 10.66
CA VAL A 59 -9.07 5.84 12.12
C VAL A 59 -7.64 5.92 12.63
N LEU A 60 -7.35 6.91 13.48
CA LEU A 60 -6.04 7.07 14.12
C LEU A 60 -6.08 6.49 15.53
N TYR A 61 -5.04 5.72 15.86
CA TYR A 61 -4.80 5.22 17.21
C TYR A 61 -3.54 5.88 17.78
N PRO A 62 -3.49 6.16 19.10
CA PRO A 62 -2.28 6.68 19.72
C PRO A 62 -1.15 5.66 19.57
N ALA A 63 0.02 6.14 19.16
CA ALA A 63 1.23 5.33 19.23
C ALA A 63 1.57 5.11 20.71
N THR A 64 1.41 3.89 21.21
CA THR A 64 2.13 3.52 22.43
C THR A 64 3.61 3.58 22.08
N ALA A 65 4.39 4.44 22.75
CA ALA A 65 5.83 4.44 22.58
C ALA A 65 6.31 2.98 22.63
N ALA A 66 6.98 2.52 21.56
CA ALA A 66 7.61 1.22 21.58
C ALA A 66 8.48 1.18 22.84
N ALA A 67 8.25 0.20 23.72
CA ALA A 67 9.08 0.01 24.89
C ALA A 67 10.54 0.05 24.44
N GLU A 68 11.27 1.06 24.88
CA GLU A 68 12.71 1.17 24.67
C GLU A 68 13.36 -0.14 25.06
N ARG A 69 14.14 -0.72 24.15
CA ARG A 69 15.22 -1.65 24.45
C ARG A 69 16.41 -1.33 23.56
#